data_AF-A0A417RMU7-F1
#
_entry.id   AF-A0A417RMU7-F1
#
_cell.length_a   1.000
_cell.length_b   1.000
_cell.length_c   1.000
_cell.angle_alpha   90.00
_cell.angle_beta   90.00
_cell.angle_gamma   90.00
#
_symmetry.space_group_name_H-M   'P 1'
#
loop_
_entity.id
_entity.type
_entity.pdbx_description
1 polymer ?
#
loop_
_entity_poly.entity_id
_entity_poly.type
_entity_poly.pdbx_seq_one_letter_code
_entity_poly.pdbx_strand_id
1 'polypeptide(L)'
;MTQQLHPWQNNEKFRSLDPKKQEMILQLTGHLQGHTITEALPALMEWKTQIDRENIRFTAEENELLTELFTENLSASGQKQYEFIKPFLQSGLSR
;
A
#
# COMPACT_ATOMS: atom_id res chain seq x y z
N MET A 1 -19.73 -12.29 -3.74
CA MET A 1 -18.41 -11.87 -4.27
C MET A 1 -17.38 -12.31 -3.26
N THR A 2 -16.59 -13.34 -3.59
CA THR A 2 -15.53 -13.86 -2.72
C THR A 2 -14.44 -12.78 -2.64
N GLN A 3 -14.35 -12.08 -1.51
CA GLN A 3 -13.11 -11.38 -1.18
C GLN A 3 -12.02 -12.46 -1.11
N GLN A 4 -11.21 -12.54 -2.15
CA GLN A 4 -10.08 -13.44 -2.19
C GLN A 4 -9.11 -12.92 -1.13
N LEU A 5 -9.09 -13.56 0.04
CA LEU A 5 -8.17 -13.22 1.12
C LEU A 5 -6.76 -13.28 0.53
N HIS A 6 -6.11 -12.13 0.44
CA HIS A 6 -4.79 -12.07 -0.16
C HIS A 6 -3.80 -12.78 0.76
N PRO A 7 -2.81 -13.52 0.22
CA PRO A 7 -1.85 -14.28 1.03
C PRO A 7 -1.13 -13.41 2.06
N TRP A 8 -0.96 -12.13 1.79
CA TRP A 8 -0.37 -11.17 2.71
C TRP A 8 -1.24 -10.79 3.92
N GLN A 9 -2.56 -10.97 3.87
CA GLN A 9 -3.43 -10.74 5.04
C GLN A 9 -3.13 -11.77 6.15
N ASN A 10 -2.53 -12.90 5.79
CA ASN A 10 -2.03 -13.91 6.74
C ASN A 10 -0.55 -13.69 7.11
N ASN A 11 0.12 -12.66 6.58
CA ASN A 11 1.51 -12.36 6.92
C ASN A 11 1.59 -11.87 8.38
N GLU A 12 2.48 -12.47 9.16
CA GLU A 12 2.72 -12.09 10.56
C GLU A 12 3.11 -10.61 10.68
N LYS A 13 3.85 -10.08 9.71
CA LYS A 13 4.22 -8.66 9.66
C LYS A 13 2.99 -7.77 9.56
N PHE A 14 2.02 -8.11 8.71
CA PHE A 14 0.78 -7.36 8.56
C PHE A 14 -0.06 -7.42 9.85
N ARG A 15 -0.20 -8.61 10.44
CA ARG A 15 -0.93 -8.82 11.69
C ARG A 15 -0.30 -8.12 12.89
N SER A 16 1.01 -7.91 12.87
CA SER A 16 1.73 -7.19 13.92
C SER A 16 1.66 -5.67 13.77
N LEU A 17 1.16 -5.13 12.65
CA LEU A 17 0.95 -3.70 12.48
C LEU A 17 -0.14 -3.18 13.42
N ASP A 18 -0.07 -1.88 13.74
CA ASP A 18 -1.16 -1.19 14.41
C ASP A 18 -2.49 -1.36 13.63
N PRO A 19 -3.63 -1.53 14.31
CA PRO A 19 -4.92 -1.74 13.66
C PRO A 19 -5.27 -0.60 12.68
N LYS A 20 -4.90 0.65 13.01
CA LYS A 20 -5.04 1.78 12.08
C LYS A 20 -4.24 1.59 10.78
N LYS A 21 -2.98 1.14 10.88
CA LYS A 21 -2.14 0.87 9.70
C LYS A 21 -2.76 -0.24 8.84
N GLN A 22 -3.28 -1.29 9.47
CA GLN A 22 -3.96 -2.37 8.76
C GLN A 22 -5.17 -1.85 7.99
N GLU A 23 -6.03 -1.03 8.62
CA GLU A 23 -7.18 -0.42 7.94
C GLU A 23 -6.77 0.45 6.76
N MET A 24 -5.74 1.28 6.94
CA MET A 24 -5.18 2.13 5.88
C MET A 24 -4.71 1.32 4.67
N ILE A 25 -4.04 0.20 4.92
CA ILE A 25 -3.55 -0.71 3.89
C ILE A 25 -4.71 -1.39 3.17
N LEU A 26 -5.71 -1.86 3.91
CA LEU A 26 -6.88 -2.52 3.34
C LEU A 26 -7.68 -1.58 2.44
N GLN A 27 -7.89 -0.34 2.87
CA GLN A 27 -8.56 0.67 2.06
C GLN A 27 -7.78 0.91 0.76
N LEU A 28 -6.47 1.18 0.86
CA LEU A 28 -5.67 1.47 -0.32
C LEU A 28 -5.57 0.28 -1.27
N THR A 29 -5.31 -0.94 -0.78
CA THR A 29 -5.25 -2.14 -1.63
C THR A 29 -6.56 -2.40 -2.40
N GLY A 30 -7.72 -2.12 -1.80
CA GLY A 30 -9.00 -2.16 -2.49
C GLY A 30 -9.10 -1.15 -3.64
N HIS A 31 -8.52 0.04 -3.50
CA HIS A 31 -8.46 1.05 -4.56
C HIS A 31 -7.43 0.74 -5.66
N LEU A 32 -6.38 -0.03 -5.33
CA LEU A 32 -5.33 -0.41 -6.28
C LEU A 32 -5.68 -1.65 -7.10
N GLN A 33 -6.54 -2.52 -6.57
CA GLN A 33 -6.87 -3.79 -7.18
C GLN A 33 -7.44 -3.60 -8.59
N GLY A 34 -6.74 -4.12 -9.59
CA GLY A 34 -7.17 -4.03 -11.00
C GLY A 34 -6.99 -2.67 -11.66
N HIS A 35 -6.49 -1.66 -10.94
CA HIS A 35 -6.18 -0.33 -11.48
C HIS A 35 -4.71 -0.20 -11.86
N THR A 36 -4.41 0.71 -12.80
CA THR A 36 -3.03 1.11 -13.07
C THR A 36 -2.54 2.10 -12.02
N ILE A 37 -1.21 2.23 -11.87
CA ILE A 37 -0.62 3.23 -10.96
C ILE A 37 -1.15 4.64 -11.24
N THR A 38 -1.33 5.00 -12.51
CA THR A 38 -1.83 6.33 -12.89
C THR A 38 -3.26 6.59 -12.42
N GLU A 39 -4.13 5.58 -12.48
CA GLU A 39 -5.51 5.68 -11.95
C GLU A 39 -5.54 5.66 -10.42
N ALA A 40 -4.58 4.96 -9.83
CA ALA A 40 -4.38 4.85 -8.40
C ALA A 40 -3.69 6.08 -7.76
N LEU A 41 -3.01 6.93 -8.53
CA LEU A 41 -2.32 8.12 -8.04
C LEU A 41 -3.19 9.01 -7.13
N PRO A 42 -4.42 9.42 -7.51
CA PRO A 42 -5.27 10.22 -6.63
C PRO A 42 -5.59 9.49 -5.31
N ALA A 43 -5.92 8.20 -5.37
CA ALA A 43 -6.19 7.40 -4.17
C ALA A 43 -4.94 7.26 -3.26
N LEU A 44 -3.76 7.09 -3.85
CA LEU A 44 -2.48 7.07 -3.14
C LEU A 44 -2.18 8.42 -2.47
N MET A 45 -2.48 9.54 -3.12
CA MET A 45 -2.30 10.87 -2.53
C MET A 45 -3.26 11.11 -1.37
N GLU A 46 -4.54 10.78 -1.54
CA GLU A 46 -5.54 10.88 -0.45
C GLU A 46 -5.16 10.01 0.74
N TRP A 47 -4.76 8.76 0.47
CA TRP A 47 -4.25 7.85 1.49
C TRP A 47 -3.03 8.43 2.21
N LYS A 48 -2.05 8.98 1.46
CA LYS A 48 -0.86 9.61 2.03
C LYS A 48 -1.24 10.80 2.94
N THR A 49 -2.19 11.62 2.51
CA THR A 49 -2.69 12.74 3.33
C THR A 49 -3.39 12.25 4.59
N GLN A 50 -4.14 11.14 4.50
CA GLN A 50 -4.84 10.56 5.63
C GLN A 50 -3.87 10.00 6.68
N ILE A 51 -2.88 9.20 6.27
CA ILE A 51 -1.87 8.67 7.20
C ILE A 51 -1.06 9.80 7.85
N ASP A 52 -0.72 10.85 7.11
CA ASP A 52 0.00 12.02 7.64
C ASP A 52 -0.85 12.75 8.69
N ARG A 53 -2.13 13.00 8.38
CA ARG A 53 -3.10 13.61 9.28
C ARG A 53 -3.31 12.80 10.55
N GLU A 54 -3.31 11.47 10.45
CA GLU A 54 -3.47 10.56 11.58
C GLU A 54 -2.16 10.27 12.33
N ASN A 55 -1.05 10.91 11.94
CA ASN A 55 0.29 10.68 12.46
C ASN A 55 0.75 9.22 12.33
N ILE A 56 0.21 8.50 11.34
CA ILE A 56 0.57 7.13 11.03
C ILE A 56 1.86 7.15 10.22
N ARG A 57 2.91 6.55 10.78
CA ARG A 57 4.20 6.39 10.12
C ARG A 57 4.52 4.92 9.93
N PHE A 58 5.03 4.60 8.75
CA PHE A 58 5.51 3.27 8.43
C PHE A 58 7.03 3.22 8.60
N THR A 59 7.54 2.19 9.27
CA THR A 59 8.97 1.91 9.34
C THR A 59 9.47 1.36 8.00
N ALA A 60 10.80 1.26 7.82
CA ALA A 60 11.39 0.68 6.63
C ALA A 60 10.86 -0.76 6.36
N GLU A 61 10.75 -1.58 7.41
CA GLU A 61 10.24 -2.95 7.32
C GLU A 61 8.76 -2.99 6.92
N GLU A 62 7.95 -2.08 7.47
CA GLU A 62 6.53 -1.98 7.11
C GLU A 62 6.36 -1.46 5.67
N ASN A 63 7.24 -0.57 5.22
CA ASN A 63 7.28 -0.08 3.83
C ASN A 63 7.68 -1.17 2.83
N GLU A 64 8.55 -2.11 3.21
CA GLU A 64 8.83 -3.29 2.38
C GLU A 64 7.60 -4.18 2.24
N LEU A 65 6.93 -4.48 3.35
CA LEU A 65 5.68 -5.22 3.31
C LEU A 65 4.67 -4.53 2.39
N LEU A 66 4.40 -3.24 2.62
CA LEU A 66 3.52 -2.40 1.80
C LEU A 66 3.84 -2.51 0.30
N THR A 67 5.13 -2.38 -0.04
CA THR A 67 5.62 -2.49 -1.42
C THR A 67 5.21 -3.84 -2.02
N GLU A 68 5.45 -4.94 -1.31
CA GLU A 68 5.09 -6.28 -1.75
C GLU A 68 3.57 -6.39 -1.97
N LEU A 69 2.76 -5.89 -1.02
CA LEU A 69 1.30 -5.92 -1.11
C LEU A 69 0.81 -5.15 -2.33
N PHE A 70 1.39 -3.97 -2.57
CA PHE A 70 1.01 -3.13 -3.69
C PHE A 70 1.38 -3.76 -5.02
N THR A 71 2.58 -4.32 -5.15
CA THR A 71 2.95 -5.02 -6.36
C THR A 71 2.07 -6.24 -6.62
N GLU A 72 1.69 -7.00 -5.59
CA GLU A 72 0.80 -8.16 -5.77
C GLU A 72 -0.63 -7.77 -6.20
N ASN A 73 -1.11 -6.59 -5.80
CA ASN A 73 -2.46 -6.11 -6.14
C ASN A 73 -2.56 -5.37 -7.48
N LEU A 74 -1.44 -4.85 -7.99
CA LEU A 74 -1.38 -4.14 -9.25
C LEU A 74 -1.36 -5.11 -10.43
N SER A 75 -1.90 -4.65 -11.57
CA SER A 75 -1.71 -5.34 -12.86
C SER A 75 -0.23 -5.40 -13.25
N ALA A 76 0.18 -6.32 -14.13
CA ALA A 76 1.58 -6.43 -14.58
C ALA A 76 2.19 -5.11 -15.10
N SER A 77 1.38 -4.25 -15.71
CA SER A 77 1.79 -2.89 -16.10
C SER A 77 1.95 -1.95 -14.89
N GLY A 78 1.04 -2.04 -13.91
CA GLY A 78 1.08 -1.27 -12.67
C GLY A 78 2.27 -1.65 -11.78
N GLN A 79 2.64 -2.93 -11.72
CA GLN A 79 3.83 -3.40 -11.00
C GLN A 79 5.11 -2.72 -11.48
N LYS A 80 5.34 -2.74 -12.80
CA LYS A 80 6.50 -2.07 -13.40
C LYS A 80 6.50 -0.59 -13.08
N GLN A 81 5.38 0.09 -13.28
CA GLN A 81 5.26 1.52 -12.98
C GLN A 81 5.51 1.83 -11.51
N TYR A 82 5.03 0.97 -10.61
CA TYR A 82 5.24 1.12 -9.18
C TYR A 82 6.73 0.99 -8.81
N GLU A 83 7.46 0.02 -9.36
CA GLU A 83 8.91 -0.10 -9.14
C GLU A 83 9.67 1.17 -9.53
N PHE A 84 9.27 1.83 -10.62
CA PHE A 84 9.89 3.09 -11.04
C PHE A 84 9.61 4.26 -10.08
N ILE A 85 8.41 4.33 -9.49
CA ILE A 85 8.03 5.42 -8.58
C ILE A 85 8.22 5.09 -7.09
N LYS A 86 8.50 3.83 -6.76
CA LYS A 86 8.77 3.33 -5.40
C LYS A 86 9.76 4.21 -4.64
N PRO A 87 10.97 4.54 -5.15
CA PRO A 87 11.90 5.38 -4.41
C PRO A 87 11.37 6.80 -4.14
N PHE A 88 10.56 7.35 -5.05
CA PHE A 88 9.91 8.65 -4.86
C PHE A 88 8.83 8.60 -3.78
N LEU A 89 8.00 7.56 -3.80
CA LEU A 89 6.95 7.36 -2.79
C LEU A 89 7.55 7.06 -1.41
N GLN A 90 8.54 6.17 -1.33
CA GLN A 90 9.19 5.78 -0.08
C GLN A 90 9.96 6.93 0.56
N SER A 91 10.61 7.79 -0.24
CA SER A 91 11.28 9.00 0.27
C SER A 91 10.29 9.98 0.92
N GLY A 92 9.03 10.00 0.46
CA GLY A 92 7.96 10.82 1.05
C GLY A 92 7.23 10.19 2.23
N LEU A 93 7.48 8.90 2.52
CA LEU A 93 6.82 8.10 3.57
C LEU A 93 7.76 7.75 4.73
N SER A 94 9.07 7.57 4.45
CA SER A 94 10.11 7.31 5.44
C SER A 94 10.62 8.64 6.01
N ARG A 95 10.09 9.09 7.16
CA ARG A 95 10.57 10.29 7.86
C ARG A 95 10.58 10.16 9.38
#